data_AF-A0A655J611-F1
#
_entry.id   AF-A0A655J611-F1
#
_cell.length_a   1.000
_cell.length_b   1.000
_cell.length_c   1.000
_cell.angle_alpha   90.00
_cell.angle_beta   90.00
_cell.angle_gamma   90.00
#
_symmetry.space_group_name_H-M   'P 1'
#
loop_
_entity.id
_entity.type
_entity.pdbx_description
1 polymer ?
#
loop_
_entity_poly.entity_id
_entity_poly.type
_entity_poly.pdbx_seq_one_letter_code
_entity_poly.pdbx_strand_id
1 'polypeptide(L)'
;MVVGATAPQAPDLSAFTGPVLVPGVGVQGGRPEALGGLGGAASSQLLPAVAREVLRAGPGVPELRAAGERMRDAVAYLAAV
;
A
#
# COMPACT_ATOMS: atom_id res chain seq x y z
N MET A 1 7.34 -6.96 8.62
CA MET A 1 6.64 -8.16 8.10
C MET A 1 6.10 -7.86 6.70
N VAL A 2 5.80 -8.86 5.87
CA VAL A 2 5.19 -8.67 4.54
C VAL A 2 3.82 -9.36 4.49
N VAL A 3 2.76 -8.65 4.06
CA VAL A 3 1.40 -9.18 3.89
C VAL A 3 0.83 -8.68 2.57
N GLY A 4 0.43 -9.60 1.68
CA GLY A 4 -0.14 -9.20 0.39
C GLY A 4 -1.47 -8.46 0.53
N ALA A 5 -1.65 -7.38 -0.23
CA ALA A 5 -2.88 -6.58 -0.26
C ALA A 5 -4.12 -7.38 -0.69
N THR A 6 -3.92 -8.53 -1.34
CA THR A 6 -4.96 -9.43 -1.85
C THR A 6 -5.04 -10.74 -1.07
N ALA A 7 -4.39 -10.84 0.09
CA ALA A 7 -4.47 -12.03 0.91
C ALA A 7 -5.94 -12.27 1.31
N PRO A 8 -6.50 -13.48 1.10
CA PRO A 8 -7.90 -13.77 1.46
C PRO A 8 -8.19 -13.52 2.94
N GLN A 9 -7.20 -13.78 3.78
CA GLN A 9 -7.21 -13.57 5.22
C GLN A 9 -5.84 -13.01 5.62
N ALA A 10 -5.84 -11.84 6.27
CA ALA A 10 -4.64 -11.30 6.88
C ALA A 10 -4.34 -12.05 8.20
N PRO A 11 -3.06 -12.26 8.56
CA PRO A 11 -2.70 -12.70 9.90
C PRO A 11 -3.19 -11.69 10.95
N ASP A 12 -3.34 -12.13 12.20
CA ASP A 12 -3.58 -11.22 13.33
C ASP A 12 -2.28 -10.49 13.69
N LEU A 13 -2.34 -9.17 13.61
CA LEU A 13 -1.27 -8.20 13.81
C LEU A 13 -1.58 -7.23 14.95
N SER A 14 -2.65 -7.46 15.71
CA SER A 14 -3.05 -6.60 16.83
C SER A 14 -1.95 -6.42 17.88
N ALA A 15 -1.11 -7.44 18.08
CA ALA A 15 0.06 -7.40 18.97
C ALA A 15 1.38 -7.09 18.25
N PHE A 16 1.38 -6.94 16.92
CA PHE A 16 2.59 -6.68 16.15
C PHE A 16 2.91 -5.18 16.17
N THR A 17 4.13 -4.82 16.56
CA THR A 17 4.54 -3.41 16.76
C THR A 17 5.46 -2.87 15.66
N GLY A 18 5.87 -3.70 14.71
CA GLY A 18 6.78 -3.32 13.62
C GLY A 18 6.07 -2.81 12.36
N PRO A 19 6.83 -2.36 11.35
CA PRO A 19 6.29 -2.02 10.04
C PRO A 19 5.83 -3.26 9.25
N VAL A 20 4.77 -3.08 8.47
CA VAL A 20 4.15 -4.10 7.62
C VAL A 20 4.18 -3.63 6.17
N LEU A 21 4.99 -4.26 5.34
CA LEU A 21 5.03 -4.02 3.90
C LEU A 21 3.82 -4.68 3.25
N VAL A 22 3.06 -3.91 2.46
CA VAL A 22 1.83 -4.35 1.81
C VAL A 22 1.98 -4.31 0.28
N PRO A 23 2.55 -5.36 -0.33
CA PRO A 23 2.66 -5.45 -1.79
C PRO A 23 1.32 -5.81 -2.44
N GLY A 24 1.14 -5.37 -3.69
CA GLY A 24 -0.02 -5.74 -4.52
C GLY A 24 -1.14 -4.69 -4.54
N VAL A 25 -0.89 -3.49 -4.03
CA VAL A 25 -1.80 -2.34 -4.15
C VAL A 25 -1.84 -1.86 -5.60
N GLY A 26 -3.03 -1.57 -6.14
CA GLY A 26 -3.26 -1.21 -7.55
C GLY A 26 -3.83 -2.36 -8.40
N VAL A 27 -3.29 -2.59 -9.62
CA VAL A 27 -3.78 -3.51 -10.69
C VAL A 27 -4.33 -4.87 -10.23
N GLN A 28 -3.82 -5.41 -9.11
CA GLN A 28 -4.21 -6.73 -8.61
C GLN A 28 -5.49 -6.71 -7.75
N GLY A 29 -6.19 -5.57 -7.64
CA GLY A 29 -7.45 -5.45 -6.90
C GLY A 29 -7.29 -5.07 -5.43
N GLY A 30 -6.05 -4.82 -4.97
CA GLY A 30 -5.79 -4.18 -3.69
C GLY A 30 -6.23 -2.72 -3.76
N ARG A 31 -7.42 -2.42 -3.24
CA ARG A 31 -7.96 -1.06 -3.18
C ARG A 31 -7.10 -0.23 -2.22
N PRO A 32 -6.40 0.82 -2.69
CA PRO A 32 -5.62 1.71 -1.84
C PRO A 32 -6.42 2.19 -0.63
N GLU A 33 -7.73 2.39 -0.81
CA GLU A 33 -8.67 2.93 0.18
C GLU A 33 -9.06 1.91 1.27
N ALA A 34 -8.71 0.63 1.11
CA ALA A 34 -9.16 -0.47 1.97
C ALA A 34 -8.04 -1.11 2.79
N LEU A 35 -6.90 -0.43 2.95
CA LEU A 35 -5.75 -0.97 3.70
C LEU A 35 -5.87 -0.75 5.21
N GLY A 36 -6.67 0.21 5.67
CA GLY A 36 -6.77 0.55 7.09
C GLY A 36 -7.26 -0.62 7.92
N GLY A 37 -6.55 -0.95 9.01
CA GLY A 37 -6.91 -2.06 9.89
C GLY A 37 -6.58 -3.46 9.36
N LEU A 38 -5.76 -3.58 8.30
CA LEU A 38 -5.30 -4.87 7.79
C LEU A 38 -4.69 -5.72 8.92
N GLY A 39 -5.34 -6.85 9.23
CA GLY A 39 -4.91 -7.73 10.31
C GLY A 39 -4.94 -7.09 11.71
N GLY A 40 -5.60 -5.94 11.89
CA GLY A 40 -5.56 -5.19 13.16
C GLY A 40 -4.31 -4.32 13.35
N ALA A 41 -3.44 -4.18 12.34
CA ALA A 41 -2.31 -3.26 12.40
C ALA A 41 -2.78 -1.80 12.43
N ALA A 42 -2.07 -0.93 13.17
CA ALA A 42 -2.29 0.50 13.09
C ALA A 42 -1.96 1.01 11.68
N SER A 43 -2.73 1.98 11.19
CA SER A 43 -2.57 2.55 9.84
C SER A 43 -1.15 3.05 9.57
N SER A 44 -0.49 3.66 10.57
CA SER A 44 0.89 4.15 10.48
C SER A 44 1.95 3.04 10.37
N GLN A 45 1.60 1.78 10.70
CA GLN A 45 2.49 0.63 10.52
C GLN A 45 2.46 0.09 9.10
N LEU A 46 1.44 0.42 8.31
CA LEU A 46 1.24 -0.11 6.97
C LEU A 46 2.06 0.67 5.96
N LEU A 47 2.87 -0.04 5.17
CA LEU A 47 3.73 0.49 4.13
C LEU A 47 3.30 -0.08 2.77
N PRO A 48 2.39 0.60 2.04
CA PRO A 48 1.95 0.16 0.72
C PRO A 48 3.10 0.12 -0.29
N ALA A 49 3.21 -0.98 -1.05
CA ALA A 49 4.19 -1.11 -2.13
C ALA A 49 3.51 -1.25 -3.49
N VAL A 50 3.78 -0.29 -4.38
CA VAL A 50 3.25 -0.22 -5.75
C VAL A 50 4.41 -0.25 -6.74
N ALA A 51 4.31 -1.08 -7.78
CA ALA A 51 5.34 -1.20 -8.81
C ALA A 51 4.76 -1.06 -10.23
N ARG A 52 3.98 -2.05 -10.69
CA ARG A 52 3.47 -2.10 -12.08
C ARG A 52 2.67 -0.86 -12.48
N GLU A 53 1.88 -0.29 -11.57
CA GLU A 53 1.07 0.91 -11.85
C GLU A 53 1.94 2.13 -12.15
N VAL A 54 3.03 2.30 -11.39
CA VAL A 54 3.99 3.41 -11.60
C VAL A 54 4.84 3.13 -12.84
N LEU A 55 5.42 1.93 -12.94
CA LEU A 55 6.36 1.57 -14.01
C LEU A 55 5.72 1.58 -15.40
N ARG A 56 4.40 1.34 -15.52
CA ARG A 56 3.68 1.43 -16.80
C ARG A 56 3.52 2.86 -17.34
N ALA A 57 3.68 3.88 -16.50
CA ALA A 57 3.61 5.27 -16.93
C ALA A 57 4.91 5.75 -17.62
N GLY A 58 6.03 5.04 -17.41
CA GLY A 58 7.34 5.40 -17.97
C GLY A 58 7.49 5.13 -19.48
N PRO A 59 8.68 5.40 -20.05
CA PRO A 59 9.97 5.57 -19.36
C PRO A 59 10.29 7.01 -18.89
N GLY A 60 9.46 7.99 -19.22
CA GLY A 60 9.72 9.38 -18.87
C GLY A 60 9.65 9.64 -17.36
N VAL A 61 10.64 10.38 -16.85
CA VAL A 61 10.74 10.74 -15.43
C VAL A 61 9.52 11.54 -14.95
N PRO A 62 8.99 12.53 -15.70
CA PRO A 62 7.79 13.24 -15.28
C PRO A 62 6.56 12.33 -15.11
N GLU A 63 6.37 11.37 -16.01
CA GLU A 63 5.24 10.44 -16.00
C GLU A 63 5.34 9.45 -14.84
N LEU A 64 6.55 8.92 -14.59
CA LEU A 64 6.84 8.07 -13.43
C LEU A 64 6.59 8.83 -12.12
N ARG A 65 7.05 10.08 -12.02
CA ARG A 65 6.83 10.94 -10.84
C ARG A 65 5.34 11.18 -10.62
N ALA A 66 4.61 11.59 -11.65
CA ALA A 66 3.18 11.87 -11.55
C ALA A 66 2.40 10.61 -11.14
N ALA A 67 2.77 9.43 -11.65
CA ALA A 67 2.16 8.17 -11.22
C ALA A 67 2.47 7.84 -9.76
N GLY A 68 3.73 8.01 -9.32
CA GLY A 68 4.12 7.81 -7.92
C GLY A 68 3.38 8.74 -6.95
N GLU A 69 3.24 10.02 -7.31
CA GLU A 69 2.50 11.02 -6.52
C GLU A 69 1.02 10.67 -6.39
N ARG A 70 0.35 10.28 -7.49
CA ARG A 70 -1.04 9.79 -7.43
C ARG A 70 -1.21 8.61 -6.47
N MET A 71 -0.26 7.66 -6.49
CA MET A 71 -0.34 6.49 -5.60
C MET A 71 -0.07 6.84 -4.14
N ARG A 72 0.88 7.75 -3.89
CA ARG A 72 1.12 8.29 -2.54
C ARG A 72 -0.14 8.96 -2.00
N ASP A 73 -0.78 9.81 -2.80
CA ASP A 73 -1.95 10.58 -2.39
C ASP A 73 -3.14 9.64 -2.10
N ALA A 74 -3.32 8.58 -2.88
CA ALA A 74 -4.36 7.56 -2.67
C ALA A 74 -4.24 6.82 -1.32
N VAL A 75 -3.04 6.73 -0.74
CA VAL A 75 -2.80 6.06 0.55
C VAL A 75 -2.45 7.05 1.68
N ALA A 76 -2.48 8.36 1.43
CA ALA A 76 -2.09 9.38 2.40
C ALA A 76 -2.91 9.32 3.70
N TYR A 77 -4.14 8.80 3.63
CA TYR A 77 -5.00 8.59 4.79
C TYR A 77 -4.40 7.63 5.85
N LEU A 78 -3.45 6.76 5.46
CA LEU A 78 -2.75 5.88 6.40
C LEU A 78 -1.81 6.64 7.34
N ALA A 79 -1.35 7.82 6.93
CA ALA A 79 -0.44 8.67 7.69
C ALA A 79 -1.14 9.75 8.53
N ALA A 80 -2.47 9.88 8.44
CA ALA A 80 -3.24 10.96 9.05
C ALA A 80 -3.62 10.73 10.54
N VAL A 81 -2.76 10.07 11.33
CA VAL A 81 -3.02 9.72 12.73
C VAL A 81 -2.06 10.44 13.67
#